data_AF-A0A954Y3P2-F1
#
_entry.id   AF-A0A954Y3P2-F1
#
_cell.length_a   1.000
_cell.length_b   1.000
_cell.length_c   1.000
_cell.angle_alpha   90.00
_cell.angle_beta   90.00
_cell.angle_gamma   90.00
#
_symmetry.space_group_name_H-M   'P 1'
#
loop_
_entity.id
_entity.type
_entity.pdbx_description
1 polymer ?
#
loop_
_entity_poly.entity_id
_entity_poly.type
_entity_poly.pdbx_seq_one_letter_code
_entity_poly.pdbx_strand_id
1 'polypeptide(L)'
;FRHNLREIIKADVTPFYRFEIDEADLVTVRPRSVQVALSPTITIPEWAEAQARAHARLLGWDYYVMRSNWLAFAHDAAAKGNPPKNAGAAFVAYCKKQENLRG
;
A
#
# COMPACT_ATOMS: atom_id res chain seq x y z
N PHE A 1 29.76 -22.09 -16.91
CA PHE A 1 28.84 -21.26 -16.11
C PHE A 1 28.51 -19.93 -16.79
N ARG A 2 29.50 -19.07 -17.09
CA ARG A 2 29.29 -17.73 -17.69
C ARG A 2 28.62 -17.74 -19.07
N HIS A 3 28.93 -18.73 -19.91
CA HIS A 3 28.29 -18.91 -21.22
C HIS A 3 26.78 -19.13 -21.12
N ASN A 4 26.33 -19.95 -20.17
CA ASN A 4 24.90 -20.22 -19.96
C ASN A 4 24.11 -18.96 -19.57
N LEU A 5 24.70 -18.07 -18.75
CA LEU A 5 24.05 -16.81 -18.38
C LEU A 5 23.91 -15.86 -19.57
N ARG A 6 24.91 -15.78 -20.46
CA ARG A 6 24.82 -14.97 -21.69
C ARG A 6 23.73 -15.50 -22.63
N GLU A 7 23.58 -16.82 -22.73
CA GLU A 7 22.49 -17.42 -23.50
C GLU A 7 21.11 -17.15 -22.88
N ILE A 8 20.98 -17.23 -21.55
CA ILE A 8 19.72 -16.89 -20.85
C ILE A 8 19.35 -15.41 -21.05
N ILE A 9 20.32 -14.50 -21.00
CA ILE A 9 20.12 -13.07 -21.26
C ILE A 9 19.68 -12.83 -22.71
N LYS A 10 20.33 -13.51 -23.67
CA LYS A 10 20.02 -13.40 -25.10
C LYS A 10 18.65 -13.99 -25.45
N ALA A 11 18.29 -15.09 -24.81
CA ALA A 11 16.99 -15.73 -24.98
C ALA A 11 15.85 -14.93 -24.34
N ASP A 12 16.14 -14.11 -23.32
CA ASP A 12 15.18 -13.25 -22.60
C ASP A 12 13.93 -14.00 -22.09
N VAL A 13 14.02 -15.32 -21.86
CA VAL A 13 12.89 -16.21 -21.51
C VAL A 13 12.51 -16.20 -20.02
N THR A 14 13.17 -15.36 -19.21
CA THR A 14 12.95 -15.31 -17.77
C THR A 14 11.63 -14.62 -17.44
N PRO A 15 10.68 -15.27 -16.75
CA PRO A 15 9.29 -14.79 -16.67
C PRO A 15 9.11 -13.45 -15.93
N PHE A 16 9.76 -13.29 -14.78
CA PHE A 16 9.50 -12.18 -13.85
C PHE A 16 10.68 -11.20 -13.70
N TYR A 17 11.87 -11.61 -14.12
CA TYR A 17 13.10 -10.86 -13.95
C TYR A 17 13.90 -10.87 -15.25
N ARG A 18 14.87 -9.97 -15.37
CA ARG A 18 15.84 -9.88 -16.45
C ARG A 18 17.23 -9.87 -15.83
N PHE A 19 18.17 -10.52 -16.50
CA PHE A 19 19.58 -10.50 -16.16
C PHE A 19 20.30 -9.48 -17.04
N GLU A 20 21.19 -8.71 -16.45
CA GLU A 20 22.12 -7.81 -17.13
C GLU A 20 23.53 -8.16 -16.66
N ILE A 21 24.51 -8.16 -17.57
CA ILE A 21 25.93 -8.37 -17.24
C ILE A 21 26.69 -7.12 -17.66
N ASP A 22 27.47 -6.55 -16.75
CA ASP A 22 28.34 -5.41 -17.05
C ASP A 22 29.74 -5.83 -17.54
N GLU A 23 30.57 -4.86 -17.89
CA GLU A 23 31.94 -5.07 -18.36
C GLU A 23 32.87 -5.66 -17.29
N ALA A 24 32.49 -5.59 -16.01
CA ALA A 24 33.19 -6.19 -14.88
C ALA A 24 32.71 -7.62 -14.55
N ASP A 25 31.86 -8.19 -15.41
CA ASP A 25 31.20 -9.49 -15.24
C ASP A 25 30.30 -9.59 -14.00
N LEU A 26 29.77 -8.47 -13.52
CA LEU A 26 28.77 -8.43 -12.47
C LEU A 26 27.39 -8.74 -13.06
N VAL A 27 26.71 -9.72 -12.48
CA VAL A 27 25.35 -10.09 -12.87
C VAL A 27 24.35 -9.31 -12.03
N THR A 28 23.55 -8.46 -12.68
CA THR A 28 22.45 -7.71 -12.05
C THR A 28 21.11 -8.33 -12.43
N VAL A 29 20.22 -8.51 -11.46
CA VAL A 29 18.87 -9.05 -11.66
C VAL A 29 17.84 -7.96 -11.44
N ARG A 30 17.01 -7.67 -12.44
CA ARG A 30 15.97 -6.63 -12.37
C ARG A 30 14.59 -7.22 -12.61
N PRO A 31 13.55 -6.84 -11.84
CA PRO A 31 12.18 -7.24 -12.15
C PRO A 31 11.73 -6.62 -13.48
N ARG A 32 10.98 -7.37 -14.28
CA ARG A 32 10.40 -6.86 -15.55
C ARG A 32 9.19 -5.98 -15.33
N SER A 33 8.47 -6.18 -14.23
CA SER A 33 7.31 -5.37 -13.89
C SER A 33 7.76 -4.00 -13.41
N VAL A 34 7.22 -2.94 -14.01
CA VAL A 34 7.27 -1.60 -13.43
C VAL A 34 6.69 -1.70 -12.04
N GLN A 35 7.46 -1.35 -11.01
CA GLN A 35 6.92 -1.22 -9.67
C GLN A 35 5.82 -0.15 -9.73
N VAL A 36 4.57 -0.59 -9.53
CA VAL A 36 3.43 0.32 -9.43
C VAL A 36 3.74 1.29 -8.29
N ALA A 37 3.70 2.58 -8.60
CA ALA A 37 3.85 3.62 -7.60
C ALA A 37 2.89 3.32 -6.45
N LEU A 38 3.44 3.21 -5.24
CA LEU A 38 2.66 3.06 -4.02
C LEU A 38 1.55 4.11 -4.06
N SER A 39 0.30 3.65 -3.98
CA SER A 39 -0.89 4.51 -4.00
C SER A 39 -0.67 5.71 -3.09
N PRO A 40 -1.15 6.92 -3.46
CA PRO A 40 -0.87 8.15 -2.72
C PRO A 40 -1.04 7.90 -1.22
N THR A 41 0.03 8.10 -0.46
CA THR A 41 0.05 7.80 0.97
C THR A 41 -0.99 8.67 1.66
N ILE A 42 -2.16 8.11 1.95
CA ILE A 42 -3.22 8.79 2.68
C ILE A 42 -2.77 8.84 4.14
N THR A 43 -2.09 9.92 4.50
CA THR A 43 -1.60 10.13 5.86
C THR A 43 -2.74 10.65 6.74
N ILE A 44 -3.01 9.94 7.83
CA ILE A 44 -3.95 10.37 8.86
C ILE A 44 -3.19 11.27 9.85
N PRO A 45 -3.63 12.52 10.09
CA PRO A 45 -2.97 13.40 11.05
C PRO A 45 -3.19 12.92 12.49
N GLU A 46 -2.25 13.23 13.38
CA GLU A 46 -2.21 12.74 14.77
C GLU A 46 -3.48 13.06 15.56
N TRP A 47 -4.03 14.28 15.42
CA TRP A 47 -5.27 14.68 16.08
C TRP A 47 -6.46 13.80 15.69
N ALA A 48 -6.48 13.26 14.46
CA ALA A 48 -7.52 12.37 13.97
C ALA A 48 -7.32 10.94 14.49
N GLU A 49 -6.07 10.47 14.58
CA GLU A 49 -5.75 9.19 15.21
C GLU A 49 -6.17 9.17 16.68
N ALA A 50 -5.90 10.24 17.44
CA ALA A 50 -6.26 10.34 18.85
C ALA A 50 -7.79 10.24 19.05
N GLN A 51 -8.57 10.96 18.25
CA GLN A 51 -10.04 10.90 18.29
C GLN A 51 -10.56 9.51 17.88
N ALA A 52 -10.01 8.93 16.82
CA ALA A 52 -10.39 7.60 16.36
C ALA A 52 -10.09 6.52 17.42
N ARG A 53 -8.95 6.58 18.11
CA ARG A 53 -8.63 5.67 19.22
C ARG A 53 -9.61 5.80 20.37
N ALA A 54 -10.02 7.02 20.71
CA ALA A 54 -11.03 7.25 21.75
C ALA A 54 -12.38 6.62 21.34
N HIS A 55 -12.84 6.84 20.11
CA HIS A 55 -14.06 6.24 19.58
C HIS A 55 -13.99 4.71 19.52
N ALA A 56 -12.87 4.15 19.04
CA ALA A 56 -12.67 2.70 18.98
C ALA A 56 -12.82 2.06 20.37
N ARG A 57 -12.18 2.65 21.39
CA ARG A 57 -12.26 2.18 22.78
C ARG A 57 -13.67 2.24 23.37
N LEU A 58 -14.44 3.28 23.04
CA LEU A 58 -15.82 3.42 23.51
C LEU A 58 -16.72 2.33 22.89
N LEU A 59 -16.62 2.15 21.58
CA LEU A 59 -17.44 1.20 20.81
C LEU A 59 -16.96 -0.26 20.91
N GLY A 60 -15.81 -0.51 21.55
CA GLY A 60 -15.20 -1.85 21.65
C GLY A 60 -14.50 -2.33 20.38
N TRP A 61 -14.21 -1.43 19.44
CA TRP A 61 -13.48 -1.74 18.21
C TRP A 61 -11.97 -1.76 18.40
N ASP A 62 -11.30 -2.58 17.59
CA ASP A 62 -9.86 -2.47 17.39
C ASP A 62 -9.55 -1.28 16.45
N TYR A 63 -8.72 -0.35 16.95
CA TYR A 63 -8.29 0.82 16.20
C TYR A 63 -7.59 0.46 14.88
N TYR A 64 -6.71 -0.54 14.88
CA TYR A 64 -5.93 -0.91 13.69
C TYR A 64 -6.82 -1.51 12.61
N VAL A 65 -7.82 -2.31 13.00
CA VAL A 65 -8.84 -2.83 12.08
C VAL A 65 -9.64 -1.69 11.46
N MET A 66 -10.14 -0.77 12.29
CA MET A 66 -10.93 0.38 11.82
C MET A 66 -10.12 1.31 10.91
N ARG A 67 -8.83 1.52 11.23
CA ARG A 67 -7.88 2.27 10.39
C ARG A 67 -7.65 1.58 9.05
N SER A 68 -7.43 0.27 9.04
CA SER A 68 -7.19 -0.50 7.83
C SER A 68 -8.41 -0.49 6.90
N ASN A 69 -9.61 -0.72 7.44
CA ASN A 69 -10.87 -0.67 6.69
C ASN A 69 -11.10 0.71 6.05
N TRP A 70 -10.85 1.78 6.81
CA TRP A 70 -10.98 3.12 6.28
C TRP A 70 -9.95 3.44 5.20
N LEU A 71 -8.67 3.04 5.39
CA LEU A 71 -7.64 3.25 4.38
C LEU A 71 -7.98 2.52 3.08
N ALA A 72 -8.48 1.29 3.15
CA ALA A 72 -8.93 0.54 1.98
C ALA A 72 -10.04 1.29 1.23
N PHE A 73 -11.05 1.79 1.96
CA PHE A 73 -12.12 2.61 1.38
C PHE A 73 -11.58 3.92 0.76
N ALA A 74 -10.66 4.60 1.45
CA ALA A 74 -10.10 5.86 0.99
C ALA A 74 -9.22 5.68 -0.27
N HIS A 75 -8.49 4.57 -0.36
CA HIS A 75 -7.73 4.20 -1.56
C HIS A 75 -8.66 3.87 -2.74
N ASP A 76 -9.73 3.11 -2.52
CA ASP A 76 -10.73 2.80 -3.55
C ASP A 76 -11.46 4.07 -4.04
N ALA A 77 -11.85 4.97 -3.12
CA ALA A 77 -12.45 6.26 -3.46
C ALA A 77 -11.48 7.16 -4.25
N ALA A 78 -10.18 7.16 -3.90
CA ALA A 78 -9.15 7.87 -4.64
C ALA A 78 -8.95 7.28 -6.06
N ALA A 79 -8.98 5.96 -6.20
CA ALA A 79 -8.91 5.29 -7.51
C ALA A 79 -10.11 5.64 -8.40
N LYS A 80 -11.28 5.87 -7.81
CA LYS A 80 -12.51 6.31 -8.49
C LYS A 80 -12.55 7.81 -8.80
N GLY A 81 -11.46 8.55 -8.56
CA GLY A 81 -11.35 9.98 -8.84
C GLY A 81 -11.96 10.89 -7.77
N ASN A 82 -12.33 10.35 -6.59
CA ASN A 82 -12.85 11.10 -5.45
C ASN A 82 -11.91 11.01 -4.23
N PRO A 83 -10.68 11.55 -4.32
CA PRO A 83 -9.77 11.53 -3.19
C PRO A 83 -10.33 12.37 -2.02
N PRO A 84 -10.18 11.91 -0.76
CA PRO A 84 -10.63 12.66 0.39
C PRO A 84 -9.85 13.98 0.51
N LYS A 85 -10.55 15.12 0.44
CA LYS A 85 -9.95 16.45 0.61
C LYS A 85 -9.25 16.63 1.96
N ASN A 86 -9.77 15.99 3.00
CA ASN A 86 -9.16 15.94 4.33
C ASN A 86 -9.31 14.52 4.91
N ALA A 87 -8.23 13.75 4.79
CA ALA A 87 -8.11 12.39 5.31
C ALA A 87 -8.49 12.28 6.79
N GLY A 88 -8.02 13.20 7.63
CA GLY A 88 -8.28 13.17 9.07
C GLY A 88 -9.76 13.39 9.42
N ALA A 89 -10.39 14.40 8.84
CA ALA A 89 -11.80 14.68 9.09
C ALA A 89 -12.72 13.55 8.60
N ALA A 90 -12.43 13.00 7.42
CA ALA A 90 -13.16 11.86 6.86
C ALA A 90 -13.00 10.61 7.74
N PHE A 91 -11.80 10.36 8.27
CA PHE A 91 -11.55 9.23 9.17
C PHE A 91 -12.31 9.35 10.48
N VAL A 92 -12.29 10.52 11.14
CA VAL A 92 -13.03 10.74 12.38
C VAL A 92 -14.55 10.57 12.15
N ALA A 93 -15.08 11.08 11.04
CA ALA A 93 -16.49 10.88 10.69
C ALA A 93 -16.83 9.40 10.45
N TYR A 94 -15.93 8.64 9.81
CA TYR A 94 -16.08 7.19 9.64
C TYR A 94 -16.11 6.46 10.99
N CYS A 95 -15.22 6.80 11.92
CA CYS A 95 -15.17 6.21 13.26
C CYS A 95 -16.46 6.47 14.05
N LYS A 96 -17.04 7.67 13.93
CA LYS A 96 -18.30 8.04 14.59
C LYS A 96 -19.52 7.29 14.03
N LYS A 97 -19.45 6.80 12.80
CA LYS A 97 -20.54 6.05 12.14
C LYS A 97 -20.47 4.54 12.41
N GLN A 98 -19.41 4.04 13.04
CA GLN A 98 -19.29 2.61 13.33
C GLN A 98 -20.29 2.18 14.41
N GLU A 99 -20.78 0.96 14.27
CA GLU A 99 -21.73 0.36 15.21
C GLU A 99 -21.05 0.04 16.55
N ASN A 100 -21.84 0.03 17.61
CA ASN A 100 -21.35 -0.36 18.92
C ASN A 100 -21.31 -1.90 19.01
N LEU A 101 -20.11 -2.47 19.08
CA LEU A 101 -19.92 -3.93 19.20
C LEU A 101 -20.10 -4.44 20.63
N ARG A 102 -20.31 -3.54 21.59
CA ARG A 102 -20.58 -3.88 23.00
C ARG A 102 -22.07 -4.00 23.35
N GLY A 103 -22.94 -4.02 22.33
CA GLY A 103 -24.39 -4.19 22.47
C GLY A 103 -24.81 -5.63 22.69
#